data_AF-A0A1E5A3I6-F1
#
_entry.id   AF-A0A1E5A3I6-F1
#
_cell.length_a   1.000
_cell.length_b   1.000
_cell.length_c   1.000
_cell.angle_alpha   90.00
_cell.angle_beta   90.00
_cell.angle_gamma   90.00
#
_symmetry.space_group_name_H-M   'P 1'
#
loop_
_entity.id
_entity.type
_entity.pdbx_description
1 polymer ?
#
loop_
_entity_poly.entity_id
_entity_poly.type
_entity_poly.pdbx_seq_one_letter_code
_entity_poly.pdbx_strand_id
1 'polypeptide(L)' 'MERKKRRNIGNILDALVDKDGIKTEVTITLTNQTLLKIIMGLLLSGVAIIVVANVVKNLLPNTQLAAIEKEIINIKQTLK' A
#
# COMPACT_ATOMS: atom_id res chain seq x y z
N MET A 1 -49.00 -6.79 -41.48
CA MET A 1 -49.00 -5.93 -40.28
C MET A 1 -48.04 -6.52 -39.27
N GLU A 2 -46.96 -5.80 -38.98
CA GLU A 2 -45.94 -6.16 -38.00
C GLU A 2 -46.54 -6.32 -36.60
N ARG A 3 -46.08 -7.32 -35.84
CA ARG A 3 -46.03 -7.23 -34.38
C ARG A 3 -44.58 -7.46 -33.95
N LYS A 4 -43.79 -6.36 -33.95
CA LYS A 4 -42.50 -6.32 -33.26
C LYS A 4 -42.73 -6.66 -31.79
N LYS A 5 -42.47 -7.91 -31.42
CA LYS A 5 -42.35 -8.35 -30.03
C LYS A 5 -41.16 -7.59 -29.44
N ARG A 6 -41.44 -6.46 -28.77
CA ARG A 6 -40.44 -5.67 -28.07
C ARG A 6 -39.76 -6.62 -27.08
N ARG A 7 -38.51 -7.02 -27.37
CA ARG A 7 -37.67 -7.75 -26.42
C ARG A 7 -37.43 -6.80 -25.28
N ASN A 8 -38.25 -6.93 -24.23
CA ASN A 8 -38.17 -6.08 -23.05
C ASN A 8 -36.79 -6.30 -22.44
N ILE A 9 -35.94 -5.28 -22.50
CA ILE A 9 -34.61 -5.28 -21.87
C ILE A 9 -34.76 -5.55 -20.36
N GLY A 10 -35.92 -5.23 -19.78
CA GLY A 10 -36.31 -5.64 -18.43
C GLY A 10 -36.23 -7.13 -18.16
N ASN A 11 -36.59 -8.02 -19.10
CA ASN A 11 -36.51 -9.48 -18.87
C ASN A 11 -35.06 -10.00 -18.88
N ILE A 12 -34.13 -9.30 -19.52
CA ILE A 12 -32.70 -9.67 -19.50
C ILE A 12 -32.06 -9.14 -18.22
N LEU A 13 -32.46 -7.94 -17.77
CA LEU A 13 -32.03 -7.37 -16.51
C LEU A 13 -32.59 -8.13 -15.29
N ASP A 14 -33.84 -8.56 -15.33
CA ASP A 14 -34.47 -9.40 -14.29
C ASP A 14 -33.85 -10.80 -14.21
N ALA A 15 -33.25 -11.30 -15.30
CA ALA A 15 -32.49 -12.56 -15.29
C ALA A 15 -31.06 -12.41 -14.72
N LEU A 16 -30.57 -11.18 -14.61
CA LEU A 16 -29.26 -10.83 -14.04
C LEU A 16 -29.37 -10.29 -12.61
N VAL A 17 -30.55 -9.82 -12.21
CA VAL A 17 -30.84 -9.25 -10.89
C VAL A 17 -31.77 -10.22 -10.17
N ASP A 18 -31.17 -11.25 -9.58
CA ASP A 18 -31.88 -12.12 -8.66
C ASP A 18 -32.32 -11.32 -7.41
N LYS A 19 -33.54 -11.58 -6.94
CA LYS A 19 -34.27 -10.77 -5.95
C LYS A 19 -33.66 -10.70 -4.53
N ASP A 20 -32.53 -11.35 -4.28
CA ASP A 20 -31.82 -11.33 -3.00
C ASP A 20 -30.44 -10.65 -3.07
N GLY A 21 -30.18 -9.88 -4.15
CA GLY A 21 -28.94 -9.14 -4.35
C GLY A 21 -27.91 -9.94 -5.15
N ILE A 22 -26.97 -9.23 -5.78
CA ILE A 22 -25.84 -9.85 -6.49
C ILE A 22 -25.01 -10.60 -5.46
N LYS A 23 -25.32 -11.87 -5.24
CA LYS A 23 -24.55 -12.79 -4.38
C LYS A 23 -23.26 -13.17 -5.11
N THR A 24 -22.43 -12.17 -5.40
CA THR A 24 -21.02 -12.34 -5.72
C THR A 24 -20.31 -12.68 -4.42
N GLU A 25 -20.51 -13.89 -3.94
CA GLU A 25 -19.56 -14.51 -3.02
C GLU A 25 -18.28 -14.71 -3.81
N VAL A 26 -17.39 -13.72 -3.74
CA VAL A 26 -16.06 -13.83 -4.34
C VAL A 26 -15.24 -14.73 -3.42
N THR A 27 -15.37 -16.04 -3.61
CA THR A 27 -14.53 -17.02 -2.94
C THR A 27 -13.12 -16.93 -3.52
N ILE A 28 -12.23 -16.20 -2.86
CA ILE A 28 -10.80 -16.15 -3.22
C ILE A 28 -10.15 -17.43 -2.70
N THR A 29 -9.90 -18.39 -3.60
CA THR A 29 -9.15 -19.60 -3.25
C THR A 29 -7.65 -19.29 -3.18
N LEU A 30 -7.14 -18.97 -1.99
CA LEU A 30 -5.71 -18.86 -1.77
C LEU A 30 -5.09 -20.25 -1.65
N THR A 31 -4.27 -20.62 -2.64
CA THR A 31 -3.41 -21.80 -2.55
C THR A 31 -2.25 -21.54 -1.59
N ASN A 32 -1.65 -22.59 -1.01
CA ASN A 32 -0.47 -22.47 -0.14
C ASN A 32 0.67 -21.66 -0.77
N GLN A 33 0.83 -21.77 -2.09
CA GLN A 33 1.80 -20.99 -2.87
C GLN A 33 1.49 -19.49 -2.88
N THR A 34 0.22 -19.13 -3.00
CA THR A 34 -0.24 -17.73 -3.01
C THR A 34 -0.08 -17.11 -1.63
N LEU A 35 -0.44 -17.86 -0.58
CA LEU A 35 -0.24 -17.44 0.82
C LEU A 35 1.25 -17.22 1.14
N LEU A 36 2.11 -18.15 0.73
CA LEU A 36 3.55 -18.04 0.93
C LEU A 36 4.13 -16.80 0.24
N LYS A 37 3.71 -16.51 -0.99
CA LYS A 37 4.14 -15.29 -1.71
C LYS A 37 3.74 -14.01 -0.98
N ILE A 38 2.52 -13.97 -0.41
CA ILE A 38 2.05 -12.82 0.36
C ILE A 38 2.90 -12.65 1.64
N ILE A 39 3.14 -13.74 2.36
CA ILE A 39 3.98 -13.73 3.57
C ILE A 39 5.40 -13.26 3.24
N MET A 40 6.00 -13.79 2.17
CA MET A 40 7.33 -13.37 1.71
C MET A 40 7.36 -11.90 1.32
N GLY A 41 6.33 -11.39 0.63
CA GLY A 41 6.22 -9.98 0.29
C GLY A 41 6.13 -9.08 1.53
N LEU A 42 5.33 -9.47 2.52
CA LEU A 42 5.22 -8.76 3.79
C LEU A 42 6.54 -8.74 4.56
N LEU A 43 7.22 -9.87 4.68
CA LEU A 43 8.52 -9.97 5.35
C LEU A 43 9.58 -9.10 4.66
N LEU A 44 9.69 -9.18 3.33
CA LEU A 44 10.64 -8.37 2.56
C LEU A 44 10.35 -6.86 2.71
N SER A 45 9.07 -6.47 2.72
CA SER A 45 8.69 -5.07 2.94
C SER A 45 9.11 -4.55 4.33
N GLY A 46 8.94 -5.37 5.37
CA GLY A 46 9.35 -5.03 6.73
C GLY A 46 10.86 -4.86 6.84
N VAL A 47 11.63 -5.78 6.24
CA VAL A 47 13.10 -5.69 6.21
C VAL A 47 13.56 -4.44 5.46
N ALA A 48 12.96 -4.14 4.31
CA ALA A 48 13.32 -2.97 3.50
C ALA A 48 13.15 -1.66 4.29
N ILE A 49 12.05 -1.51 5.04
CA ILE A 49 11.80 -0.32 5.87
C ILE A 49 12.87 -0.18 6.96
N ILE A 50 13.23 -1.28 7.63
CA ILE A 50 14.26 -1.27 8.69
C ILE A 50 15.62 -0.88 8.12
N VAL A 51 15.99 -1.43 6.95
CA VAL A 51 17.24 -1.10 6.27
C VAL A 51 17.28 0.37 5.91
N VAL A 52 16.22 0.89 5.26
CA VAL A 52 16.13 2.31 4.90
C VAL A 52 16.22 3.19 6.15
N ALA A 53 15.51 2.86 7.22
CA ALA A 53 15.55 3.63 8.46
C ALA A 53 16.96 3.67 9.09
N ASN A 54 17.67 2.55 9.10
CA ASN A 54 19.06 2.51 9.61
C ASN A 54 20.02 3.26 8.70
N VAL A 55 19.88 3.14 7.38
CA VAL A 55 20.69 3.86 6.41
C VAL A 55 20.48 5.36 6.56
N VAL A 56 19.23 5.82 6.66
CA VAL A 56 18.89 7.23 6.87
C VAL A 56 19.49 7.76 8.18
N LYS A 57 19.38 7.02 9.29
CA LYS A 57 19.96 7.42 10.59
C LYS A 57 21.48 7.51 10.58
N ASN A 58 22.15 6.69 9.76
CA ASN A 58 23.60 6.59 9.77
C ASN A 58 24.28 7.44 8.68
N LEU A 59 23.60 7.69 7.55
CA LEU A 59 24.13 8.50 6.44
C LEU A 59 23.66 9.95 6.48
N LEU A 60 22.49 10.24 7.04
CA LEU A 60 22.13 11.64 7.26
C LEU A 60 22.93 12.15 8.46
N PRO A 61 23.78 13.18 8.28
CA PRO A 61 24.46 13.78 9.40
C PRO A 61 23.38 14.25 10.37
N ASN A 62 23.53 13.87 11.64
CA ASN A 62 22.63 14.33 12.68
C ASN A 62 22.77 15.85 12.75
N THR A 63 21.84 16.56 12.12
CA THR A 63 21.88 18.01 11.92
C THR A 63 22.04 18.75 13.24
N GLN A 64 21.54 18.16 14.32
CA GLN A 64 21.69 18.65 15.68
C GLN A 64 23.14 18.56 16.19
N LEU A 65 23.84 17.43 15.96
CA LEU A 65 25.25 17.30 16.35
C LEU A 65 26.14 18.24 15.53
N ALA A 66 25.87 18.36 14.23
CA ALA A 66 26.60 19.29 13.36
C ALA A 66 26.37 20.76 13.77
N ALA A 67 25.17 21.13 14.21
CA ALA A 67 24.88 22.46 14.73
C ALA A 67 25.63 22.74 16.04
N ILE A 68 25.63 21.78 16.98
CA ILE A 68 26.35 21.90 18.25
C ILE A 68 27.87 22.04 18.01
N GLU A 69 28.43 21.25 17.10
CA GLU A 69 29.86 21.33 16.77
C GLU A 69 30.21 22.70 16.19
N LYS A 70 29.34 23.26 15.36
CA LYS A 70 29.49 24.62 14.80
C LYS A 70 29.42 25.70 15.88
N GLU A 71 28.53 25.58 16.86
CA GLU A 71 28.44 26.50 18.00
C GLU A 71 29.70 26.43 18.88
N ILE A 72 30.20 25.23 19.16
CA ILE A 72 31.43 25.04 19.93
C ILE A 72 32.63 25.69 19.22
N ILE A 73 32.75 25.52 17.90
CA ILE A 73 33.80 26.16 17.10
C ILE A 73 33.70 27.70 17.20
N ASN A 74 32.50 28.25 17.06
CA ASN A 74 32.27 29.70 17.19
C ASN A 74 32.64 30.25 18.56
N ILE A 75 32.28 29.53 19.64
CA ILE A 75 32.65 29.91 21.01
C ILE A 75 34.17 29.89 21.17
N LYS A 76 34.83 28.83 20.66
CA LYS A 76 36.29 28.68 20.74
C LYS A 76 37.05 29.76 19.96
N GLN A 77 36.48 30.25 18.87
CA GLN A 77 37.04 31.37 18.10
C GLN A 77 36.80 32.73 18.78
N THR A 78 35.64 32.91 19.41
CA THR A 78 35.32 34.13 20.16
C THR A 78 36.15 34.29 21.44
N LEU A 79 36.57 33.18 22.04
CA LEU A 79 37.42 33.15 23.24
C LEU A 79 38.93 33.24 22.95
N LYS A 80 39.32 33.40 21.68
CA LYS A 80 40.71 33.50 21.23
C LYS A 80 41.07 34.95 20.88
#